data_AF-A0A1V5LNF3-F1
#
_entry.id   AF-A0A1V5LNF3-F1
#
_cell.length_a   1.000
_cell.length_b   1.000
_cell.length_c   1.000
_cell.angle_alpha   90.00
_cell.angle_beta   90.00
_cell.angle_gamma   90.00
#
_symmetry.space_group_name_H-M   'P 1'
#
loop_
_entity.id
_entity.type
_entity.pdbx_description
1 polymer ?
#
loop_
_entity_poly.entity_id
_entity_poly.type
_entity_poly.pdbx_seq_one_letter_code
_entity_poly.pdbx_strand_id
1 'polypeptide(L)'
;MAGLSYGFIETRGLICAIESADAMVKAARVRLIKQHNPGRALVTIVCEGDLAACQAAVDAGSAAAIRFGELISAHVIPRPDGDTDFLVEELISKKRKGMGQRKGSGKGGSGQGRGGQPPAKTPQPEKPKRTGADLSSRALRHIQARPAGSTADELAAALKCDRPAILGVLKTLLDEGVIEKMQRKYYPLTDKK
;
A
#
# COMPACT_ATOMS: atom_id res chain seq x y z
N MET A 1 -9.85 7.18 -28.16
CA MET A 1 -8.55 7.37 -27.50
C MET A 1 -7.61 6.28 -27.96
N ALA A 2 -6.32 6.55 -28.16
CA ALA A 2 -5.36 5.49 -28.40
C ALA A 2 -5.31 4.61 -27.13
N GLY A 3 -5.79 3.37 -27.24
CA GLY A 3 -5.84 2.45 -26.10
C GLY A 3 -4.43 2.09 -25.67
N LEU A 4 -4.07 2.45 -24.44
CA LEU A 4 -2.83 1.99 -23.80
C LEU A 4 -2.86 0.47 -23.68
N SER A 5 -1.70 -0.16 -23.65
CA SER A 5 -1.56 -1.60 -23.42
C SER A 5 -1.07 -1.84 -22.00
N TYR A 6 -1.34 -3.03 -21.48
CA TYR A 6 -0.83 -3.47 -20.18
C TYR A 6 0.19 -4.59 -20.33
N GLY A 7 1.22 -4.54 -19.50
CA GLY A 7 2.19 -5.60 -19.31
C GLY A 7 2.12 -6.13 -17.88
N PHE A 8 2.19 -7.45 -17.73
CA PHE A 8 2.05 -8.16 -16.48
C PHE A 8 3.23 -9.10 -16.26
N ILE A 9 3.78 -9.09 -15.06
CA ILE A 9 4.73 -10.10 -14.60
C ILE A 9 4.31 -10.56 -13.22
N GLU A 10 4.07 -11.86 -13.07
CA GLU A 10 3.83 -12.49 -11.79
C GLU A 10 5.03 -13.35 -11.39
N THR A 11 5.45 -13.20 -10.14
CA THR A 11 6.60 -13.93 -9.57
C THR A 11 6.22 -14.53 -8.23
N ARG A 12 7.02 -15.50 -7.77
CA ARG A 12 7.04 -15.87 -6.36
C ARG A 12 8.11 -15.06 -5.62
N GLY A 13 7.67 -14.32 -4.60
CA GLY A 13 8.52 -13.50 -3.74
C GLY A 13 8.64 -12.05 -4.19
N LEU A 14 8.69 -11.14 -3.22
CA LEU A 14 8.71 -9.69 -3.46
C LEU A 14 10.00 -9.20 -4.11
N ILE A 15 11.16 -9.78 -3.76
CA ILE A 15 12.45 -9.35 -4.31
C ILE A 15 12.50 -9.61 -5.82
N CYS A 16 12.06 -10.80 -6.24
CA CYS A 16 11.95 -11.17 -7.65
C CYS A 16 11.06 -10.18 -8.42
N ALA A 17 9.89 -9.84 -7.85
CA ALA A 17 8.98 -8.85 -8.43
C ALA A 17 9.62 -7.45 -8.57
N ILE A 18 10.38 -7.00 -7.57
CA ILE A 18 11.06 -5.70 -7.59
C ILE A 18 12.12 -5.67 -8.70
N GLU A 19 12.92 -6.73 -8.83
CA GLU A 19 13.93 -6.83 -9.90
C GLU A 19 13.30 -6.88 -11.29
N SER A 20 12.19 -7.60 -11.46
CA SER A 20 11.41 -7.55 -12.69
C SER A 20 10.90 -6.15 -12.99
N ALA A 21 10.35 -5.45 -11.99
CA ALA A 21 9.83 -4.11 -12.15
C ALA A 21 10.93 -3.11 -12.57
N ASP A 22 12.12 -3.19 -11.97
CA ASP A 22 13.29 -2.38 -12.35
C ASP A 22 13.73 -2.66 -13.79
N ALA A 23 13.81 -3.93 -14.19
CA ALA A 23 14.13 -4.31 -15.56
C ALA A 23 13.10 -3.81 -16.59
N MET A 24 11.79 -3.91 -16.27
CA MET A 24 10.70 -3.42 -17.12
C MET A 24 10.85 -1.93 -17.45
N VAL A 25 11.03 -1.09 -16.43
CA VAL A 25 11.09 0.38 -16.62
C VAL A 25 12.42 0.85 -17.24
N LYS A 26 13.49 0.07 -17.11
CA LYS A 26 14.77 0.35 -17.78
C LYS A 26 14.76 -0.04 -19.25
N ALA A 27 14.01 -1.07 -19.63
CA ALA A 27 13.99 -1.58 -21.00
C ALA A 27 13.13 -0.74 -21.95
N ALA A 28 12.05 -0.13 -21.46
CA ALA A 28 11.12 0.60 -22.30
C ALA A 28 10.42 1.74 -21.56
N ARG A 29 9.79 2.63 -22.33
CA ARG A 29 9.00 3.75 -21.81
C ARG A 29 7.62 3.26 -21.33
N VAL A 30 7.61 2.59 -20.20
CA VAL A 30 6.39 2.13 -19.51
C VAL A 30 6.29 2.77 -18.13
N ARG A 31 5.07 2.84 -17.60
CA ARG A 31 4.83 3.27 -16.21
C ARG A 31 4.37 2.07 -15.39
N LEU A 32 5.02 1.80 -14.27
CA LEU A 32 4.48 0.86 -13.29
C LEU A 32 3.22 1.47 -12.67
N ILE A 33 2.10 0.80 -12.83
CA ILE A 33 0.82 1.27 -12.30
C ILE A 33 0.51 0.62 -10.96
N LYS A 34 1.02 -0.60 -10.73
CA LYS A 34 0.85 -1.28 -9.45
C LYS A 34 1.68 -2.54 -9.27
N GLN A 35 1.69 -2.96 -8.01
CA GLN A 35 1.93 -4.32 -7.54
C GLN A 35 0.63 -4.89 -6.92
N HIS A 36 0.25 -6.11 -7.28
CA HIS A 36 -0.80 -6.90 -6.63
C HIS A 36 -0.18 -8.10 -5.90
N ASN A 37 -0.72 -8.46 -4.74
CA ASN A 37 -0.28 -9.63 -3.97
C ASN A 37 -1.52 -10.34 -3.40
N PRO A 38 -1.98 -11.42 -4.04
CA PRO A 38 -3.14 -12.18 -3.60
C PRO A 38 -2.84 -13.12 -2.43
N GLY A 39 -1.59 -13.17 -1.94
CA GLY A 39 -1.11 -14.10 -0.93
C GLY A 39 -0.27 -15.23 -1.52
N ARG A 40 0.10 -16.21 -0.68
CA ARG A 40 0.93 -17.38 -1.06
C ARG A 40 2.27 -17.00 -1.72
N ALA A 41 2.82 -15.86 -1.30
CA ALA A 41 4.03 -15.24 -1.86
C ALA A 41 3.95 -14.90 -3.35
N LEU A 42 2.76 -14.86 -3.96
CA LEU A 42 2.60 -14.39 -5.33
C LEU A 42 2.62 -12.87 -5.38
N VAL A 43 3.35 -12.32 -6.34
CA VAL A 43 3.42 -10.88 -6.56
C VAL A 43 3.34 -10.59 -8.05
N THR A 44 2.31 -9.85 -8.45
CA THR A 44 2.11 -9.38 -9.82
C THR A 44 2.52 -7.92 -9.93
N ILE A 45 3.39 -7.59 -10.87
CA ILE A 45 3.74 -6.23 -11.29
C ILE A 45 2.98 -5.92 -12.57
N VAL A 46 2.41 -4.72 -12.64
CA VAL A 46 1.67 -4.25 -13.81
C VAL A 46 2.25 -2.93 -14.30
N CYS A 47 2.49 -2.84 -15.60
CA CYS A 47 2.89 -1.62 -16.27
C CYS A 47 1.90 -1.24 -17.38
N GLU A 48 1.86 0.03 -17.74
CA GLU A 48 1.14 0.53 -18.91
C GLU A 48 2.09 1.25 -19.88
N GLY A 49 1.72 1.25 -21.16
CA GLY A 49 2.44 1.96 -22.22
C GLY A 49 1.88 1.64 -23.61
N ASP A 50 2.60 2.01 -24.66
CA ASP A 50 2.31 1.55 -26.02
C ASP A 50 2.61 0.04 -26.14
N LEU A 51 1.94 -0.66 -27.05
CA LEU A 51 2.10 -2.11 -27.22
C LEU A 51 3.56 -2.56 -27.32
N ALA A 52 4.34 -1.91 -28.18
CA ALA A 52 5.76 -2.25 -28.36
C ALA A 52 6.58 -2.01 -27.08
N ALA A 53 6.27 -0.96 -26.32
CA ALA A 53 6.93 -0.67 -25.05
C ALA A 53 6.58 -1.70 -23.98
N CYS A 54 5.31 -2.09 -23.88
CA CYS A 54 4.87 -3.17 -22.97
C CYS A 54 5.50 -4.51 -23.31
N GLN A 55 5.62 -4.87 -24.59
CA GLN A 55 6.28 -6.11 -24.99
C GLN A 55 7.75 -6.12 -24.56
N ALA A 56 8.50 -5.07 -24.90
CA ALA A 56 9.91 -4.96 -24.52
C ALA A 56 10.11 -4.95 -22.99
N ALA A 57 9.23 -4.28 -22.25
CA ALA A 57 9.25 -4.28 -20.79
C ALA A 57 9.01 -5.67 -20.22
N VAL A 58 7.97 -6.38 -20.68
CA VAL A 58 7.63 -7.73 -20.19
C VAL A 58 8.72 -8.73 -20.52
N ASP A 59 9.32 -8.68 -21.72
CA ASP A 59 10.43 -9.56 -22.09
C ASP A 59 11.63 -9.37 -21.15
N ALA A 60 12.03 -8.11 -20.89
CA ALA A 60 13.14 -7.79 -20.00
C ALA A 60 12.86 -8.18 -18.53
N GLY A 61 11.67 -7.87 -18.02
CA GLY A 61 11.29 -8.23 -16.65
C GLY A 61 11.15 -9.74 -16.45
N SER A 62 10.72 -10.48 -17.48
CA SER A 62 10.62 -11.94 -17.45
C SER A 62 12.00 -12.58 -17.37
N ALA A 63 12.94 -12.08 -18.18
CA ALA A 63 14.33 -12.50 -18.11
C ALA A 63 14.97 -12.20 -16.74
N ALA A 64 14.63 -11.07 -16.11
CA ALA A 64 15.07 -10.75 -14.75
C ALA A 64 14.46 -11.69 -13.71
N ALA A 65 13.15 -12.00 -13.80
CA ALA A 65 12.47 -12.92 -12.90
C ALA A 65 13.10 -14.31 -12.93
N ILE A 66 13.32 -14.86 -14.13
CA ILE A 66 13.91 -16.19 -14.34
C ILE A 66 15.34 -16.25 -13.76
N ARG A 67 16.09 -15.15 -13.83
CA ARG A 67 17.46 -15.09 -13.31
C ARG A 67 17.52 -15.03 -11.79
N PHE A 68 16.65 -14.25 -11.16
CA PHE A 68 16.72 -13.96 -9.72
C PHE A 68 15.80 -14.83 -8.85
N GLY A 69 14.78 -15.46 -9.43
CA GLY A 69 13.79 -16.22 -8.68
C GLY A 69 12.86 -17.04 -9.56
N GLU A 70 11.59 -17.10 -9.19
CA GLU A 70 10.56 -17.90 -9.87
C GLU A 70 9.60 -16.97 -10.62
N LEU A 71 9.62 -17.05 -11.95
CA LEU A 71 8.59 -16.46 -12.81
C LEU A 71 7.37 -17.38 -12.83
N ILE A 72 6.20 -16.84 -12.50
CA ILE A 72 4.93 -17.56 -12.50
C ILE A 72 4.20 -17.32 -13.82
N SER A 73 4.08 -16.05 -14.23
CA SER A 73 3.43 -15.68 -15.49
C SER A 73 3.99 -14.37 -16.04
N ALA A 74 3.92 -14.22 -17.36
CA ALA A 74 4.27 -13.00 -18.08
C ALA A 74 3.28 -12.81 -19.23
N HIS A 75 2.71 -11.63 -19.38
CA HIS A 75 1.67 -11.40 -20.39
C HIS A 75 1.56 -9.94 -20.81
N VAL A 76 1.06 -9.70 -22.02
CA VAL A 76 0.73 -8.37 -22.54
C VAL A 76 -0.69 -8.40 -23.08
N ILE A 77 -1.50 -7.41 -22.67
CA ILE A 77 -2.84 -7.20 -23.21
C ILE A 77 -2.80 -5.94 -24.09
N PRO A 78 -2.82 -6.08 -25.43
CA PRO A 78 -2.91 -4.95 -26.34
C PRO A 78 -4.34 -4.38 -26.34
N ARG A 79 -4.47 -3.05 -26.20
CA ARG A 79 -5.76 -2.34 -26.31
C ARG A 79 -6.89 -3.06 -25.55
N PRO A 80 -6.83 -3.12 -24.22
CA PRO A 80 -7.89 -3.73 -23.44
C PRO A 80 -9.23 -3.06 -23.77
N ASP A 81 -10.28 -3.88 -23.86
CA ASP A 81 -11.64 -3.36 -23.90
C ASP A 81 -11.96 -2.63 -22.58
N GLY A 82 -12.96 -1.74 -22.58
CA GLY A 82 -13.32 -0.94 -21.41
C GLY A 82 -13.61 -1.78 -20.16
N ASP A 83 -14.21 -2.96 -20.30
CA ASP A 83 -14.46 -3.85 -19.16
C ASP A 83 -13.17 -4.48 -18.62
N THR A 84 -12.23 -4.78 -19.51
CA THR A 84 -10.91 -5.31 -19.12
C THR A 84 -10.07 -4.23 -18.46
N ASP A 85 -10.10 -3.02 -19.01
CA ASP A 85 -9.47 -1.83 -18.46
C ASP A 85 -10.00 -1.57 -17.03
N PHE A 86 -11.33 -1.60 -16.87
CA PHE A 86 -11.98 -1.48 -15.57
C PHE A 86 -11.57 -2.59 -14.60
N LEU A 87 -11.49 -3.85 -15.04
CA LEU A 87 -11.06 -4.95 -14.17
C LEU A 87 -9.61 -4.80 -13.71
N VAL A 88 -8.72 -4.44 -14.65
CA VAL A 88 -7.32 -4.15 -14.35
C VAL A 88 -7.29 -3.00 -13.35
N GLU A 89 -7.96 -1.88 -13.61
CA GLU A 89 -7.99 -0.76 -12.68
C GLU A 89 -8.61 -1.12 -11.32
N GLU A 90 -9.71 -1.86 -11.24
CA GLU A 90 -10.46 -2.09 -9.99
C GLU A 90 -9.79 -3.14 -9.10
N LEU A 91 -9.35 -4.28 -9.66
CA LEU A 91 -8.61 -5.31 -8.92
C LEU A 91 -7.28 -4.77 -8.35
N ILE A 92 -6.77 -3.71 -8.99
CA ILE A 92 -5.45 -3.17 -8.76
C ILE A 92 -5.54 -1.81 -8.05
N SER A 93 -6.66 -1.08 -8.06
CA SER A 93 -6.83 0.24 -7.44
C SER A 93 -7.67 0.18 -6.16
N LYS A 94 -7.03 -0.13 -5.03
CA LYS A 94 -7.46 0.53 -3.79
C LYS A 94 -7.17 2.03 -3.95
N LYS A 95 -8.17 2.84 -4.33
CA LYS A 95 -8.14 4.28 -4.07
C LYS A 95 -7.73 4.46 -2.61
N ARG A 96 -6.52 4.96 -2.36
CA ARG A 96 -6.19 5.54 -1.07
C ARG A 96 -7.11 6.75 -0.93
N LYS A 97 -8.23 6.60 -0.20
CA LYS A 97 -8.95 7.77 0.32
C LYS A 97 -7.97 8.48 1.25
N GLY A 98 -7.50 9.65 0.85
CA GLY A 98 -6.71 10.54 1.69
C GLY A 98 -5.26 10.72 1.24
N MET A 99 -5.04 11.61 0.28
CA MET A 99 -3.92 12.55 0.38
C MET A 99 -4.39 13.86 -0.27
N GLY A 100 -4.72 14.83 0.58
CA GLY A 100 -5.13 16.16 0.14
C GLY A 100 -4.07 16.79 -0.74
N GLN A 101 -4.55 17.54 -1.74
CA GLN A 101 -3.73 18.37 -2.61
C GLN A 101 -2.79 19.24 -1.76
N ARG A 102 -1.50 18.90 -1.71
CA ARG A 102 -0.48 19.90 -1.41
C ARG A 102 -0.22 20.64 -2.71
N LYS A 103 -0.85 21.81 -2.84
CA LYS A 103 -0.47 22.82 -3.83
C LYS A 103 1.02 23.14 -3.61
N GLY A 104 1.86 22.73 -4.54
CA GLY A 104 3.24 23.21 -4.62
C GLY A 104 3.23 24.65 -5.12
N SER A 105 3.55 25.59 -4.25
CA SER A 105 4.01 26.93 -4.64
C SER A 105 5.53 26.87 -4.78
N GLY A 106 6.01 26.89 -6.02
CA GLY A 106 7.42 27.10 -6.33
C GLY A 106 7.82 28.58 -6.20
N LYS A 107 9.04 28.80 -5.72
CA LYS A 107 10.04 29.85 -6.01
C LYS A 107 11.11 29.69 -4.91
N GLY A 108 12.37 29.37 -5.20
CA GLY A 108 13.29 30.07 -6.09
C GLY A 108 14.14 31.01 -5.22
N GLY A 109 15.43 30.71 -5.02
CA GLY A 109 16.35 31.62 -4.32
C GLY A 109 17.64 30.98 -3.84
N SER A 110 18.73 31.26 -4.57
CA SER A 110 20.14 31.02 -4.26
C SER A 110 20.66 31.77 -3.03
N GLY A 111 21.65 31.22 -2.32
CA GLY A 111 22.47 31.99 -1.39
C GLY A 111 23.43 31.15 -0.55
N GLN A 112 24.74 31.26 -0.82
CA GLN A 112 25.82 30.84 0.07
C GLN A 112 25.85 31.73 1.33
N GLY A 113 26.15 31.16 2.51
CA GLY A 113 26.37 31.98 3.71
C GLY A 113 26.58 31.21 5.02
N ARG A 114 27.86 31.10 5.39
CA ARG A 114 28.51 30.94 6.70
C ARG A 114 27.66 30.85 7.98
N GLY A 115 28.03 29.88 8.82
CA GLY A 115 28.42 30.07 10.23
C GLY A 115 27.42 30.67 11.22
N GLY A 116 27.00 29.86 12.19
CA GLY A 116 26.36 30.35 13.41
C GLY A 116 25.53 29.27 14.09
N GLN A 117 26.06 28.67 15.15
CA GLN A 117 25.34 27.75 16.03
C GLN A 117 24.34 28.56 16.90
N PRO A 118 23.02 28.26 16.88
CA PRO A 118 22.09 28.92 17.78
C PRO A 118 22.05 28.23 19.16
N PRO A 119 21.79 28.99 20.25
CA PRO A 119 21.95 28.53 21.61
C PRO A 119 20.85 27.58 22.07
N ALA A 120 21.19 26.74 23.05
CA ALA A 120 20.30 25.83 23.75
C ALA A 120 19.09 26.59 24.35
N LYS A 121 17.87 26.14 24.02
CA LYS A 121 16.64 26.57 24.70
C LYS A 121 16.25 25.52 25.73
N THR A 122 16.14 25.98 26.98
CA THR A 122 15.55 25.31 28.14
C THR A 122 14.11 24.88 27.85
N PRO A 123 13.62 23.73 28.36
CA PRO A 123 12.29 23.22 28.01
C PRO A 123 11.20 24.07 28.67
N GLN A 124 10.26 24.58 27.88
CA GLN A 124 8.98 25.09 28.39
C GLN A 124 7.93 23.97 28.39
N PRO A 125 7.03 23.91 29.38
CA PRO A 125 6.08 22.81 29.51
C PRO A 125 4.95 22.96 28.48
N GLU A 126 4.92 22.10 27.45
CA GLU A 126 3.80 22.04 26.51
C GLU A 126 2.67 21.14 27.03
N LYS A 127 1.46 21.69 26.99
CA LYS A 127 0.17 21.11 27.39
C LYS A 127 -0.16 19.81 26.62
N PRO A 128 -0.92 18.87 27.21
CA PRO A 128 -1.13 17.53 26.64
C PRO A 128 -2.06 17.55 25.43
N LYS A 129 -1.54 17.16 24.25
CA LYS A 129 -2.34 16.83 23.06
C LYS A 129 -2.71 15.35 23.08
N ARG A 130 -3.88 15.02 23.61
CA ARG A 130 -4.50 13.67 23.54
C ARG A 130 -5.55 13.65 22.44
N THR A 131 -5.54 12.64 21.55
CA THR A 131 -6.74 11.96 21.00
C THR A 131 -6.46 10.91 19.91
N GLY A 132 -5.32 10.93 19.19
CA GLY A 132 -5.07 9.98 18.08
C GLY A 132 -4.42 8.63 18.47
N ALA A 133 -3.34 8.67 19.25
CA ALA A 133 -2.62 7.47 19.70
C ALA A 133 -3.36 6.65 20.78
N ASP A 134 -4.42 7.23 21.35
CA ASP A 134 -5.21 6.65 22.44
C ASP A 134 -6.21 5.60 21.94
N LEU A 135 -6.78 5.79 20.74
CA LEU A 135 -7.88 4.94 20.26
C LEU A 135 -7.41 3.52 19.88
N SER A 136 -6.26 3.38 19.22
CA SER A 136 -5.70 2.07 18.85
C SER A 136 -5.39 1.22 20.07
N SER A 137 -4.71 1.81 21.07
CA SER A 137 -4.37 1.14 22.32
C SER A 137 -5.62 0.70 23.10
N ARG A 138 -6.64 1.56 23.14
CA ARG A 138 -7.91 1.26 23.81
C ARG A 138 -8.71 0.20 23.07
N ALA A 139 -8.71 0.21 21.73
CA ALA A 139 -9.37 -0.81 20.92
C ALA A 139 -8.72 -2.18 21.08
N LEU A 140 -7.39 -2.25 21.01
CA LEU A 140 -6.65 -3.49 21.21
C LEU A 140 -6.92 -4.08 22.60
N ARG A 141 -6.80 -3.27 23.66
CA ARG A 141 -7.09 -3.70 25.04
C ARG A 141 -8.52 -4.21 25.20
N HIS A 142 -9.49 -3.56 24.55
CA HIS A 142 -10.89 -3.97 24.60
C HIS A 142 -11.13 -5.31 23.90
N ILE A 143 -10.48 -5.56 22.76
CA ILE A 143 -10.57 -6.84 22.04
C ILE A 143 -9.88 -7.95 22.84
N GLN A 144 -8.72 -7.68 23.42
CA GLN A 144 -7.99 -8.63 24.28
C GLN A 144 -8.77 -9.04 25.52
N ALA A 145 -9.59 -8.15 26.08
CA ALA A 145 -10.45 -8.46 27.21
C ALA A 145 -11.68 -9.32 26.82
N ARG A 146 -11.90 -9.63 25.53
CA ARG A 146 -13.12 -10.29 25.03
C ARG A 146 -12.79 -11.47 24.11
N PRO A 147 -12.55 -12.67 24.65
CA PRO A 147 -12.26 -13.86 23.84
C PRO A 147 -13.40 -14.27 22.91
N ALA A 148 -14.64 -13.86 23.19
CA ALA A 148 -15.79 -14.09 22.31
C ALA A 148 -15.83 -13.18 21.04
N GLY A 149 -14.85 -12.29 20.91
CA GLY A 149 -14.76 -11.29 19.86
C GLY A 149 -15.71 -10.10 20.07
N SER A 150 -15.49 -9.02 19.32
CA SER A 150 -16.35 -7.83 19.32
C SER A 150 -16.65 -7.36 17.91
N THR A 151 -17.86 -6.88 17.65
CA THR A 151 -18.20 -6.25 16.37
C THR A 151 -17.65 -4.82 16.28
N ALA A 152 -17.55 -4.27 15.06
CA ALA A 152 -17.14 -2.87 14.89
C ALA A 152 -18.12 -1.88 15.57
N ASP A 153 -19.41 -2.21 15.59
CA ASP A 153 -20.45 -1.36 16.18
C ASP A 153 -20.36 -1.39 17.71
N GLU A 154 -20.13 -2.57 18.30
CA GLU A 154 -19.86 -2.72 19.75
C GLU A 154 -18.61 -1.95 20.18
N LEU A 155 -17.54 -2.00 19.38
CA LEU A 155 -16.29 -1.28 19.66
C LEU A 155 -16.46 0.23 19.54
N ALA A 156 -17.16 0.71 18.51
CA ALA A 156 -17.47 2.14 18.35
C ALA A 156 -18.25 2.66 19.57
N ALA A 157 -19.27 1.92 20.00
CA ALA A 157 -20.07 2.26 21.17
C ALA A 157 -19.24 2.25 22.46
N ALA A 158 -18.46 1.20 22.70
CA ALA A 158 -17.65 1.06 23.91
C ALA A 158 -16.54 2.11 24.02
N LEU A 159 -15.94 2.50 22.89
CA LEU A 159 -14.83 3.46 22.85
C LEU A 159 -15.30 4.91 22.65
N LYS A 160 -16.61 5.12 22.47
CA LYS A 160 -17.24 6.43 22.22
C LYS A 160 -16.60 7.13 21.02
N CYS A 161 -16.45 6.41 19.91
CA CYS A 161 -15.94 6.94 18.66
C CYS A 161 -16.90 6.65 17.50
N ASP A 162 -16.75 7.37 16.40
CA ASP A 162 -17.53 7.08 15.21
C ASP A 162 -17.09 5.78 14.53
N ARG A 163 -18.01 5.20 13.76
CA ARG A 163 -17.79 3.92 13.08
C ARG A 163 -16.66 3.97 12.04
N PRO A 164 -16.52 5.02 11.21
CA PRO A 164 -15.36 5.16 10.33
C PRO A 164 -14.01 5.16 11.06
N ALA A 165 -13.91 5.84 12.20
CA ALA A 165 -12.70 5.93 13.00
C ALA A 165 -12.29 4.56 13.55
N ILE A 166 -13.23 3.78 14.11
CA ILE A 166 -12.90 2.44 14.60
C ILE A 166 -12.53 1.48 13.47
N LEU A 167 -13.18 1.59 12.29
CA LEU A 167 -12.82 0.77 11.14
C LEU A 167 -11.41 1.08 10.61
N GLY A 168 -11.00 2.35 10.66
CA GLY A 168 -9.62 2.74 10.37
C GLY A 168 -8.62 2.09 11.33
N VAL A 169 -8.89 2.14 12.63
CA VAL A 169 -8.07 1.51 13.66
C VAL A 169 -8.02 -0.01 13.52
N LEU A 170 -9.17 -0.66 13.33
CA LEU A 170 -9.27 -2.11 13.18
C LEU A 170 -8.51 -2.62 11.96
N LYS A 171 -8.52 -1.85 10.87
CA LYS A 171 -7.71 -2.16 9.71
C LYS A 171 -6.22 -2.12 10.05
N THR A 172 -5.74 -1.09 10.75
CA THR A 172 -4.35 -1.01 11.19
C THR A 172 -3.97 -2.19 12.08
N LEU A 173 -4.80 -2.54 13.07
CA LEU A 173 -4.53 -3.67 13.97
C LEU A 173 -4.52 -5.04 13.25
N LEU A 174 -5.34 -5.21 12.20
CA LEU A 174 -5.29 -6.38 11.33
C LEU A 174 -4.02 -6.42 10.49
N ASP A 175 -3.62 -5.28 9.91
CA ASP A 175 -2.41 -5.15 9.10
C ASP A 175 -1.14 -5.38 9.96
N GLU A 176 -1.16 -5.00 11.24
CA GLU A 176 -0.11 -5.27 12.24
C GLU A 176 -0.14 -6.72 12.76
N GLY A 177 -1.18 -7.50 12.46
CA GLY A 177 -1.29 -8.90 12.88
C GLY A 177 -1.48 -9.07 14.39
N VAL A 178 -2.03 -8.10 15.11
CA VAL A 178 -2.26 -8.19 16.57
C VAL A 178 -3.68 -8.62 16.94
N ILE A 179 -4.57 -8.67 15.96
CA ILE A 179 -5.94 -9.18 16.05
C ILE A 179 -6.27 -10.00 14.80
N GLU A 180 -7.32 -10.83 14.87
CA GLU A 180 -7.88 -11.52 13.71
C GLU A 180 -9.36 -11.19 13.53
N LYS A 181 -9.89 -11.45 12.33
CA LYS A 181 -11.31 -11.21 12.01
C LYS A 181 -11.96 -12.49 11.53
N MET A 182 -13.05 -12.89 12.20
CA MET A 182 -13.96 -13.94 11.73
C MET A 182 -15.37 -13.35 11.55
N GLN A 183 -15.92 -13.50 10.35
CA GLN A 183 -17.21 -12.92 9.96
C GLN A 183 -17.28 -11.40 10.26
N ARG A 184 -18.14 -10.98 11.20
CA ARG A 184 -18.34 -9.58 11.60
C ARG A 184 -17.62 -9.20 12.90
N LYS A 185 -16.88 -10.13 13.51
CA LYS A 185 -16.24 -9.97 14.81
C LYS A 185 -14.71 -9.96 14.69
N TYR A 186 -14.09 -9.22 15.59
CA TYR A 186 -12.65 -9.09 15.76
C TYR A 186 -12.25 -9.76 17.06
N TYR A 187 -11.21 -10.59 17.01
CA TYR A 187 -10.75 -11.44 18.10
C TYR A 187 -9.30 -11.11 18.43
N PRO A 188 -8.87 -11.28 19.68
CA PRO A 188 -7.46 -11.22 20.00
C PRO A 188 -6.73 -12.33 19.25
N LEU A 189 -5.58 -12.02 18.66
CA LEU A 189 -4.74 -13.08 18.12
C LEU A 189 -4.25 -13.93 19.31
N THR A 190 -4.65 -15.19 19.34
CA THR A 190 -4.12 -16.15 20.30
C THR A 190 -2.86 -16.77 19.71
N ASP A 191 -1.80 -16.85 20.51
CA ASP A 191 -0.59 -17.57 20.10
C ASP A 191 -0.99 -18.99 19.73
N LYS A 192 -0.76 -19.35 18.45
CA LYS A 192 -0.88 -20.73 18.00
C LYS A 192 0.20 -21.53 18.73
N LYS A 193 -0.19 -22.24 19.79
CA LYS A 193 0.62 -23.32 20.37
C LYS A 193 0.81 -24.44 19.35
#